data_AF-A0A923LYE7-F1
#
_entry.id   AF-A0A923LYE7-F1
#
_cell.length_a   1.000
_cell.length_b   1.000
_cell.length_c   1.000
_cell.angle_alpha   90.00
_cell.angle_beta   90.00
_cell.angle_gamma   90.00
#
_symmetry.space_group_name_H-M   'P 1'
#
loop_
_entity.id
_entity.type
_entity.pdbx_description
1 polymer ?
#
loop_
_entity_poly.entity_id
_entity_poly.type
_entity_poly.pdbx_seq_one_letter_code
_entity_poly.pdbx_strand_id
1 'polypeptide(L)'
;MRNPPRSPIEEMLNLLDVYPPILPARYSDKVACFTKVYITSNLPLNRQYETVQLCHPDTWKAFLRRIQSFTEYREEKPPITRMEVNF
;
A
#
# COMPACT_ATOMS: atom_id res chain seq x y z
N MET A 1 8.71 23.34 -12.34
CA MET A 1 9.61 22.40 -11.64
C MET A 1 8.91 21.05 -11.62
N ARG A 2 9.45 20.04 -12.31
CA ARG A 2 8.87 18.69 -12.31
C ARG A 2 9.42 17.99 -11.07
N ASN A 3 8.57 17.67 -10.10
CA ASN A 3 8.99 16.92 -8.92
C ASN A 3 9.67 15.61 -9.40
N PRO A 4 10.78 15.18 -8.76
CA PRO A 4 11.41 13.91 -9.11
C PRO A 4 10.39 12.77 -9.01
N PRO A 5 10.52 11.71 -9.81
CA PRO A 5 9.61 10.57 -9.75
C PRO A 5 9.66 10.01 -8.33
N ARG A 6 8.55 10.12 -7.60
CA ARG A 6 8.41 9.53 -6.27
C ARG A 6 8.48 8.02 -6.43
N SER A 7 9.17 7.35 -5.50
CA SER A 7 9.22 5.90 -5.51
C SER A 7 7.79 5.35 -5.31
N PRO A 8 7.36 4.29 -6.02
CA PRO A 8 6.01 3.78 -5.92
C PRO A 8 5.59 3.36 -4.49
N ILE A 9 6.54 3.03 -3.61
CA ILE A 9 6.27 2.75 -2.20
C ILE A 9 5.96 4.02 -1.39
N GLU A 10 6.62 5.14 -1.68
CA GLU A 10 6.41 6.40 -0.96
C GLU A 10 5.03 6.96 -1.27
N GLU A 11 4.60 6.87 -2.53
CA GLU A 11 3.25 7.24 -2.92
C GLU A 11 2.20 6.36 -2.24
N MET A 12 2.44 5.04 -2.19
CA MET A 12 1.56 4.10 -1.49
C MET A 12 1.49 4.40 0.02
N LEU A 13 2.62 4.72 0.66
CA LEU A 13 2.63 5.09 2.08
C LEU A 13 1.83 6.37 2.34
N ASN A 14 1.93 7.38 1.47
CA ASN A 14 1.15 8.61 1.58
C ASN A 14 -0.35 8.37 1.36
N LEU A 15 -0.72 7.47 0.44
CA LEU A 15 -2.12 7.12 0.19
C LEU A 15 -2.76 6.36 1.35
N LEU A 16 -1.97 5.58 2.09
CA LEU A 16 -2.41 4.78 3.23
C LEU A 16 -2.18 5.48 4.57
N ASP A 17 -1.68 6.71 4.55
CA ASP A 17 -1.45 7.48 5.78
C ASP A 17 -2.74 8.12 6.30
N VAL A 18 -2.75 8.45 7.59
CA VAL A 18 -3.92 9.05 8.26
C VAL A 18 -4.16 10.50 7.79
N TYR A 19 -3.15 11.16 7.24
CA TYR A 19 -3.27 12.52 6.75
C TYR A 19 -3.96 12.55 5.39
N PRO A 20 -5.02 13.35 5.20
CA PRO A 20 -5.77 13.37 3.96
C PRO A 20 -4.90 13.91 2.81
N PRO A 21 -4.45 13.06 1.86
CA PRO A 21 -3.63 13.54 0.78
C PRO A 21 -4.49 14.28 -0.24
N ILE A 22 -3.88 15.26 -0.90
CA ILE A 22 -4.50 15.95 -2.02
C ILE A 22 -4.27 15.11 -3.27
N LEU A 23 -5.35 14.57 -3.82
CA LEU A 23 -5.33 13.87 -5.08
C LEU A 23 -5.43 14.87 -6.23
N PRO A 24 -4.49 14.84 -7.19
CA PRO A 24 -4.61 15.66 -8.38
C PRO A 24 -5.82 15.19 -9.18
N ALA A 25 -6.75 16.11 -9.46
CA ALA A 25 -7.92 15.84 -10.29
C ALA A 25 -8.03 16.87 -11.41
N ARG A 26 -8.75 16.52 -12.48
CA ARG A 26 -8.74 17.30 -13.74
C ARG A 26 -9.24 18.74 -13.60
N TYR A 27 -10.19 18.98 -12.70
CA TYR A 27 -10.88 20.27 -12.57
C TYR A 27 -10.69 20.95 -11.20
N SER A 28 -10.37 20.17 -10.17
CA SER A 28 -10.03 20.66 -8.84
C SER A 28 -9.38 19.54 -8.07
N ASP A 29 -8.38 19.89 -7.28
CA ASP A 29 -7.76 18.98 -6.33
C ASP A 29 -8.81 18.45 -5.35
N LYS A 30 -8.78 17.14 -5.09
CA LYS A 30 -9.72 16.47 -4.19
C LYS A 30 -8.99 15.93 -2.98
N VAL A 31 -9.58 16.15 -1.82
CA VAL A 31 -9.09 15.56 -0.57
C VAL A 31 -9.49 14.09 -0.55
N ALA A 32 -8.52 13.19 -0.41
CA ALA A 32 -8.79 11.77 -0.21
C ALA A 32 -9.28 11.53 1.22
N CYS A 33 -10.57 11.25 1.35
CA CYS A 33 -11.22 10.90 2.61
C CYS A 33 -11.68 9.42 2.58
N PHE A 34 -10.75 8.49 2.34
CA PHE A 34 -11.08 7.08 2.27
C PHE A 34 -11.25 6.50 3.67
N THR A 35 -12.40 5.86 3.93
CA THR A 35 -12.62 5.11 5.18
C THR A 35 -12.06 3.69 5.10
N LYS A 36 -12.04 3.12 3.89
CA LYS A 36 -11.54 1.78 3.60
C LYS A 36 -10.79 1.80 2.27
N VAL A 37 -9.59 1.26 2.27
CA VAL A 37 -8.74 1.14 1.08
C VAL A 37 -8.54 -0.34 0.78
N TYR A 38 -8.77 -0.72 -0.47
CA TYR A 38 -8.51 -2.07 -0.95
C TYR A 38 -7.34 -2.03 -1.93
N ILE A 39 -6.35 -2.89 -1.70
CA ILE A 39 -5.19 -3.05 -2.58
C ILE A 39 -5.31 -4.41 -3.26
N THR A 40 -5.30 -4.42 -4.59
CA THR A 40 -5.32 -5.65 -5.38
C THR A 40 -4.00 -5.80 -6.11
N SER A 41 -3.35 -6.96 -5.98
CA SER A 41 -2.08 -7.24 -6.64
C SER A 41 -2.06 -8.69 -7.11
N ASN A 42 -1.45 -8.91 -8.27
CA ASN A 42 -1.19 -10.25 -8.79
C ASN A 42 0.01 -10.91 -8.07
N LEU A 43 0.82 -10.11 -7.38
CA LEU A 43 1.97 -10.59 -6.62
C LEU A 43 1.61 -10.75 -5.14
N PRO A 44 2.08 -11.82 -4.48
CA PRO A 44 1.87 -12.00 -3.06
C PRO A 44 2.57 -10.88 -2.28
N LEU A 45 2.01 -10.49 -1.13
CA LEU A 45 2.46 -9.35 -0.33
C LEU A 45 3.98 -9.39 -0.06
N ASN A 46 4.52 -10.55 0.27
CA ASN A 46 5.94 -10.74 0.56
C ASN A 46 6.88 -10.52 -0.65
N ARG A 47 6.39 -10.57 -1.89
CA ARG A 47 7.17 -10.25 -3.10
C ARG A 47 6.96 -8.84 -3.61
N GLN A 48 6.15 -8.03 -2.92
CA GLN A 48 5.99 -6.63 -3.28
C GLN A 48 7.20 -5.84 -2.78
N TYR A 49 7.73 -4.96 -3.62
CA TYR A 49 8.80 -4.03 -3.28
C TYR A 49 10.09 -4.69 -2.72
N GLU A 50 10.55 -5.80 -3.30
CA GLU A 50 11.72 -6.56 -2.83
C GLU A 50 12.97 -5.69 -2.56
N THR A 51 13.29 -4.74 -3.45
CA THR A 51 14.40 -3.81 -3.25
C THR A 51 14.23 -2.94 -2.00
N VAL A 52 13.00 -2.51 -1.69
CA VAL A 52 12.70 -1.69 -0.51
C VAL A 52 12.84 -2.54 0.75
N GLN A 53 12.43 -3.81 0.71
CA GLN A 53 12.62 -4.73 1.84
C GLN A 53 14.10 -4.88 2.21
N LEU A 54 14.98 -4.94 1.21
CA LEU A 54 16.42 -5.10 1.39
C LEU A 54 17.11 -3.78 1.79
N CYS A 55 16.84 -2.69 1.08
CA CYS A 55 17.53 -1.41 1.28
C CYS A 55 16.93 -0.57 2.41
N HIS A 56 15.62 -0.67 2.65
CA HIS A 56 14.86 0.18 3.57
C HIS A 56 13.82 -0.63 4.37
N PRO A 57 14.26 -1.54 5.25
CA PRO A 57 13.36 -2.42 6.01
C PRO A 57 12.37 -1.66 6.89
N ASP A 58 12.71 -0.44 7.36
CA ASP A 58 11.79 0.35 8.17
C ASP A 58 10.64 0.94 7.35
N THR A 59 10.89 1.31 6.09
CA THR A 59 9.84 1.71 5.13
C THR A 59 8.90 0.54 4.85
N TRP A 60 9.46 -0.67 4.72
CA TRP A 60 8.67 -1.89 4.56
C TRP A 60 7.79 -2.18 5.80
N LYS A 61 8.34 -2.09 7.01
CA LYS A 61 7.57 -2.22 8.26
C LYS A 61 6.46 -1.17 8.35
N ALA A 62 6.71 0.07 7.93
CA ALA A 62 5.71 1.13 7.92
C ALA A 62 4.55 0.81 6.98
N PHE A 63 4.82 0.17 5.84
CA PHE A 63 3.79 -0.29 4.91
C PHE A 63 2.96 -1.43 5.51
N LEU A 64 3.62 -2.45 6.09
CA LEU A 64 2.94 -3.58 6.73
C LEU A 64 2.01 -3.13 7.88
N ARG A 65 2.44 -2.18 8.72
CA ARG A 65 1.61 -1.64 9.81
C ARG A 65 0.28 -1.03 9.35
N ARG A 66 0.18 -0.60 8.09
CA ARG A 66 -1.03 -0.01 7.50
C ARG A 66 -1.95 -1.05 6.86
N ILE A 67 -1.48 -2.29 6.70
CA ILE A 67 -2.25 -3.40 6.15
C ILE A 67 -2.82 -4.22 7.30
N GLN A 68 -4.14 -4.23 7.45
CA GLN A 68 -4.81 -4.94 8.55
C GLN A 68 -4.98 -6.44 8.27
N SER A 69 -5.27 -6.77 7.02
CA SER A 69 -5.49 -8.14 6.58
C SER A 69 -5.25 -8.21 5.09
N PHE A 70 -4.78 -9.36 4.62
CA PHE A 70 -4.74 -9.65 3.19
C PHE A 70 -5.35 -11.02 2.93
N THR A 71 -5.98 -11.15 1.77
CA THR A 71 -6.59 -12.39 1.31
C THR A 71 -5.91 -12.82 0.03
N GLU A 72 -5.37 -14.03 0.03
CA GLU A 72 -4.76 -14.63 -1.16
C GLU A 72 -5.79 -15.47 -1.90
N TYR A 73 -6.00 -15.14 -3.18
CA TYR A 73 -6.86 -15.89 -4.09
C TYR A 73 -5.98 -16.81 -4.94
N ARG A 74 -6.31 -18.10 -4.95
CA ARG A 74 -5.64 -19.13 -5.76
C ARG A 74 -6.69 -19.88 -6.55
N GLU A 75 -6.33 -20.31 -7.76
CA GLU A 75 -7.21 -21.17 -8.55
C GLU A 75 -7.54 -22.44 -7.76
N GLU A 76 -8.83 -22.79 -7.72
CA GLU A 76 -9.38 -24.01 -7.12
C GLU A 76 -9.18 -24.19 -5.60
N LYS A 77 -8.74 -23.16 -4.87
CA LYS A 77 -8.58 -23.23 -3.40
C LYS A 77 -9.43 -22.17 -2.71
N PRO A 78 -9.94 -22.44 -1.50
CA PRO A 78 -10.64 -21.44 -0.73
C PRO A 78 -9.71 -20.24 -0.46
N PRO A 79 -10.24 -19.01 -0.44
CA PRO A 79 -9.45 -17.82 -0.17
C PRO A 79 -8.81 -17.90 1.21
N ILE A 80 -7.51 -17.66 1.28
CA ILE A 80 -6.76 -17.70 2.52
C ILE A 80 -6.66 -16.27 3.04
N THR A 81 -7.43 -15.95 4.07
CA THR A 81 -7.32 -14.65 4.76
C THR A 81 -6.30 -14.78 5.88
N ARG A 82 -5.28 -13.92 5.85
CA ARG A 82 -4.29 -13.80 6.91
C ARG A 82 -4.44 -12.44 7.58
N MET A 83 -4.58 -12.47 8.90
CA MET A 83 -4.44 -11.30 9.74
C MET A 83 -2.98 -11.25 10.14
N GLU A 84 -2.27 -10.18 9.78
CA GLU A 84 -0.90 -10.03 10.28
C GLU A 84 -0.98 -9.67 11.77
N VAL A 85 -0.52 -10.58 12.61
CA VAL A 85 -0.37 -10.38 14.05
C VAL A 85 0.79 -9.40 14.21
N ASN A 86 0.48 -8.12 14.35
CA ASN A 86 1.48 -7.08 14.59
C ASN A 86 2.13 -7.32 15.97
N PHE A 87 3.44 -7.61 15.99
CA PHE A 87 4.32 -7.48 17.16
C PHE A 87 4.82 -6.04 17.29
#